data_AF-A0AAD6YSH8-F1
#
_entry.id   AF-A0AAD6YSH8-F1
#
_cell.length_a   1.000
_cell.length_b   1.000
_cell.length_c   1.000
_cell.angle_alpha   90.00
_cell.angle_beta   90.00
_cell.angle_gamma   90.00
#
_symmetry.space_group_name_H-M   'P 1'
#
loop_
_entity.id
_entity.type
_entity.pdbx_description
1 polymer ?
#
loop_
_entity_poly.entity_id
_entity_poly.type
_entity_poly.pdbx_seq_one_letter_code
_entity_poly.pdbx_strand_id
1 'polypeptide(L)'
;MDIIDRCERLSVETGCWLQFSAQHMFANVPFLHYASPQILKEAKQDVEQITNHLNRVYLNLIAARNAESREMHNLKQLIAAEIREKRAQEALAVSQLAQQQAAEEARIAQEKLASERELETQCLEMEVWRAQQKSNSTLT
;
A
#
# COMPACT_ATOMS: atom_id res chain seq x y z
N MET A 1 32.04 30.48 -10.45
CA MET A 1 32.78 30.72 -9.20
C MET A 1 32.20 29.82 -8.15
N ASP A 2 33.02 28.92 -7.63
CA ASP A 2 32.67 27.98 -6.57
C ASP A 2 32.52 28.74 -5.24
N ILE A 3 31.72 28.22 -4.30
CA ILE A 3 31.62 28.78 -2.94
C ILE A 3 32.96 28.74 -2.23
N ILE A 4 33.79 27.73 -2.51
CA ILE A 4 35.13 27.59 -1.94
C ILE A 4 36.05 28.72 -2.39
N ASP A 5 36.04 29.06 -3.69
CA ASP A 5 36.81 30.19 -4.21
C ASP A 5 36.45 31.51 -3.49
N ARG A 6 35.18 31.68 -3.12
CA ARG A 6 34.71 32.88 -2.40
C ARG A 6 35.18 32.88 -0.95
N CYS A 7 35.16 31.72 -0.28
CA CYS A 7 35.71 31.57 1.07
C CYS A 7 37.22 31.80 1.10
N GLU A 8 37.94 31.26 0.11
CA GLU A 8 39.37 31.47 -0.06
C GLU A 8 39.68 32.96 -0.20
N ARG A 9 39.07 33.61 -1.19
CA ARG A 9 39.24 35.05 -1.42
C ARG A 9 38.92 35.89 -0.19
N LEU A 10 37.80 35.62 0.48
CA LEU A 10 37.43 36.35 1.69
C LEU A 10 38.50 36.25 2.78
N SER A 11 39.00 35.04 3.03
CA SER A 11 40.01 34.81 4.05
C SER A 11 41.37 35.44 3.70
N VAL A 12 41.74 35.47 2.42
CA VAL A 12 42.98 36.10 1.94
C VAL A 12 42.87 37.62 1.97
N GLU A 13 41.76 38.18 1.49
CA GLU A 13 41.54 39.64 1.41
C GLU A 13 41.41 40.28 2.79
N THR A 14 40.82 39.56 3.77
CA THR A 14 40.57 40.11 5.12
C THR A 14 41.54 39.62 6.19
N GLY A 15 42.28 38.54 5.92
CA GLY A 15 43.13 37.89 6.92
C GLY A 15 42.35 37.32 8.11
N CYS A 16 41.11 36.90 7.90
CA CYS A 16 40.28 36.32 8.95
C CYS A 16 40.49 34.79 9.11
N TRP A 17 40.27 34.32 10.34
CA TRP A 17 40.08 32.89 10.60
C TRP A 17 38.70 32.47 10.09
N LEU A 18 38.68 31.59 9.09
CA LEU A 18 37.46 31.13 8.45
C LEU A 18 37.44 29.61 8.38
N GLN A 19 36.31 29.03 8.80
CA GLN A 19 35.97 27.63 8.59
C GLN A 19 34.59 27.57 7.93
N PHE A 20 34.46 26.80 6.87
CA PHE A 20 33.21 26.57 6.15
C PHE A 20 32.97 25.08 5.96
N SER A 21 31.73 24.64 6.11
CA SER A 21 31.34 23.27 5.81
C SER A 21 29.89 23.20 5.31
N ALA A 22 29.64 22.34 4.33
CA ALA A 22 28.29 22.08 3.82
C ALA A 22 28.16 20.63 3.33
N GLN A 23 27.07 19.98 3.72
CA GLN A 23 26.65 18.70 3.16
C GLN A 23 25.29 18.88 2.49
N HIS A 24 25.18 18.45 1.24
CA HIS A 24 23.88 18.34 0.59
C HIS A 24 23.15 17.08 1.09
N MET A 25 21.85 17.22 1.38
CA MET A 25 21.02 16.16 1.96
C MET A 25 20.92 14.87 1.13
N PHE A 26 21.19 14.93 -0.16
CA PHE A 26 21.20 13.79 -1.08
C PHE A 26 22.58 13.52 -1.70
N ALA A 27 23.62 14.21 -1.24
CA ALA A 27 24.96 13.95 -1.76
C ALA A 27 25.47 12.61 -1.24
N ASN A 28 25.94 11.77 -2.17
CA ASN A 28 26.67 10.52 -1.88
C ASN A 28 28.19 10.75 -1.77
N VAL A 29 28.61 12.02 -1.80
CA VAL A 29 30.01 12.44 -1.69
C VAL A 29 30.28 12.99 -0.28
N PRO A 30 31.55 13.01 0.16
CA PRO A 30 31.95 13.68 1.39
C PRO A 30 31.50 15.14 1.42
N PHE A 31 31.29 15.68 2.62
CA PHE A 31 30.88 17.07 2.78
C PHE A 31 31.97 18.03 2.33
N LEU A 32 31.52 19.11 1.72
CA LEU A 32 32.38 20.19 1.27
C LEU A 32 32.87 20.94 2.50
N HIS A 33 34.16 21.22 2.58
CA HIS A 33 34.71 22.04 3.66
C HIS A 33 35.91 22.87 3.19
N TYR A 34 36.13 23.99 3.89
CA TYR A 34 37.24 24.90 3.68
C TYR A 34 37.71 25.44 5.03
N ALA A 35 39.03 25.51 5.22
CA ALA A 35 39.67 26.10 6.39
C ALA A 35 40.71 27.11 5.91
N SER A 36 40.71 28.34 6.44
CA SER A 36 41.67 29.36 6.01
C SER A 36 43.11 29.00 6.42
N PRO A 37 44.13 29.45 5.66
CA PRO A 37 45.52 29.18 5.99
C PRO A 37 45.92 29.65 7.40
N GLN A 38 45.34 30.76 7.87
CA GLN A 38 45.63 31.32 9.20
C GLN A 38 45.10 30.40 10.31
N ILE A 39 43.86 29.90 10.20
CA ILE A 39 43.32 29.02 11.23
C ILE A 39 44.04 27.66 11.22
N LEU A 40 44.44 27.17 10.04
CA LEU A 40 45.25 25.95 9.93
C LEU A 40 46.65 26.11 10.50
N LYS A 41 47.24 27.31 10.47
CA LYS A 41 48.54 27.59 11.06
C LYS A 41 48.49 27.60 12.59
N GLU A 42 47.43 28.16 13.15
CA GLU A 42 47.32 28.41 14.59
C GLU A 42 46.60 27.30 15.36
N ALA A 43 45.62 26.64 14.72
CA ALA A 43 44.68 25.73 15.38
C ALA A 43 44.37 24.49 14.54
N LYS A 44 45.38 23.92 13.86
CA LYS A 44 45.19 22.76 12.95
C LYS A 44 44.44 21.61 13.61
N GLN A 45 44.85 21.22 14.81
CA GLN A 45 44.25 20.09 15.53
C GLN A 45 42.79 20.34 15.88
N ASP A 46 42.44 21.56 16.27
CA ASP A 46 41.05 21.93 16.57
C ASP A 46 40.20 21.91 15.29
N VAL A 47 40.74 22.40 14.17
CA VAL A 47 40.07 22.33 12.87
C VAL A 47 39.81 20.89 12.44
N GLU A 48 40.78 19.98 12.64
CA GLU A 48 40.61 18.55 12.37
C GLU A 48 39.51 17.95 13.26
N GLN A 49 39.47 18.30 14.54
CA GLN A 49 38.42 17.84 15.46
C GLN A 49 37.03 18.36 15.05
N ILE A 50 36.91 19.64 14.71
CA ILE A 50 35.67 20.26 14.23
C ILE A 50 35.19 19.57 12.95
N THR A 51 36.10 19.35 11.99
CA THR A 51 35.80 18.68 10.72
C THR A 51 35.30 17.25 10.96
N ASN A 52 35.95 16.50 11.84
CA ASN A 52 35.52 15.15 12.21
C ASN A 52 34.17 15.14 12.94
N HIS A 53 33.92 16.12 13.80
CA HIS A 53 32.64 16.27 14.49
C HIS A 53 31.52 16.56 13.48
N LEU A 54 31.73 17.52 12.58
CA LEU A 54 30.76 17.87 11.54
C LEU A 54 30.46 16.69 10.61
N ASN A 55 31.47 15.89 10.27
CA ASN A 55 31.26 14.65 9.51
C ASN A 55 30.24 13.74 10.21
N ARG A 56 30.40 13.51 11.52
CA ARG A 56 29.46 12.68 12.30
C ARG A 56 28.07 13.30 12.34
N VAL A 57 27.96 14.61 12.52
CA VAL A 57 26.68 15.33 12.49
C VAL A 57 25.97 15.13 11.14
N TYR A 58 26.67 15.33 10.03
CA TYR A 58 26.09 15.15 8.69
C TYR A 58 25.67 13.70 8.43
N LEU A 59 26.49 12.72 8.81
CA LEU A 59 26.12 11.31 8.70
C LEU A 59 24.88 10.97 9.52
N ASN A 60 24.75 11.50 10.74
CA ASN A 60 23.58 11.30 11.58
C ASN A 60 22.33 11.94 10.98
N LEU A 61 22.44 13.13 10.40
CA LEU A 61 21.31 13.80 9.73
C LEU A 61 20.84 13.01 8.51
N ILE A 62 21.77 12.50 7.69
CA ILE A 62 21.45 11.65 6.54
C ILE A 62 20.79 10.35 7.02
N ALA A 63 21.34 9.72 8.07
CA ALA A 63 20.79 8.49 8.63
C ALA A 63 19.38 8.69 9.19
N ALA A 64 19.13 9.77 9.95
CA ALA A 64 17.83 10.11 10.50
C ALA A 64 16.78 10.33 9.41
N ARG A 65 17.14 11.08 8.36
CA ARG A 65 16.27 11.27 7.19
C ARG A 65 15.94 9.96 6.48
N ASN A 66 16.94 9.12 6.30
CA ASN A 66 16.75 7.81 5.66
C ASN A 66 15.88 6.89 6.52
N ALA A 67 15.98 6.98 7.85
CA ALA A 67 15.11 6.25 8.77
C ALA A 67 13.64 6.72 8.64
N GLU A 68 13.39 8.03 8.65
CA GLU A 68 12.06 8.61 8.44
C GLU A 68 11.46 8.20 7.09
N SER A 69 12.27 8.25 6.03
CA SER A 69 11.84 7.83 4.69
C SER A 69 11.47 6.35 4.63
N ARG A 70 12.22 5.49 5.34
CA ARG A 70 11.93 4.05 5.47
C ARG A 70 10.68 3.79 6.29
N GLU A 71 10.50 4.50 7.40
CA GLU A 71 9.32 4.38 8.25
C GLU A 71 8.06 4.75 7.48
N MET A 72 8.08 5.87 6.76
CA MET A 72 6.97 6.29 5.91
C MET A 72 6.68 5.26 4.79
N HIS A 73 7.72 4.66 4.22
CA HIS A 73 7.56 3.59 3.24
C HIS A 73 6.88 2.36 3.84
N ASN A 74 7.33 1.92 5.02
CA ASN A 74 6.75 0.78 5.74
C ASN A 74 5.28 1.03 6.09
N LEU A 75 4.95 2.24 6.58
CA LEU A 75 3.57 2.62 6.89
C LEU A 75 2.66 2.56 5.65
N LYS A 76 3.14 3.06 4.50
CA LYS A 76 2.39 2.95 3.24
C LYS A 76 2.16 1.50 2.83
N GLN A 77 3.14 0.62 3.02
CA GLN A 77 2.99 -0.80 2.71
C GLN A 77 1.95 -1.47 3.62
N LEU A 78 1.97 -1.18 4.92
CA LEU A 78 1.01 -1.70 5.89
C LEU A 78 -0.43 -1.28 5.53
N ILE A 79 -0.64 0.01 5.28
CA ILE A 79 -1.96 0.52 4.87
C ILE A 79 -2.42 -0.12 3.56
N ALA A 80 -1.52 -0.28 2.58
CA ALA A 80 -1.86 -0.93 1.32
C ALA A 80 -2.22 -2.42 1.50
N ALA A 81 -1.58 -3.12 2.44
CA ALA A 81 -1.90 -4.50 2.77
C ALA A 81 -3.29 -4.61 3.43
N GLU A 82 -3.59 -3.75 4.41
CA GLU A 82 -4.88 -3.71 5.09
C GLU A 82 -6.04 -3.41 4.12
N ILE A 83 -5.85 -2.45 3.21
CA ILE A 83 -6.85 -2.15 2.16
C ILE A 83 -7.08 -3.35 1.25
N ARG A 84 -6.02 -4.10 0.88
CA ARG A 84 -6.16 -5.30 0.06
C ARG A 84 -6.90 -6.41 0.79
N GLU A 85 -6.59 -6.62 2.05
CA GLU A 85 -7.25 -7.62 2.88
C GLU A 85 -8.74 -7.29 3.04
N LYS A 86 -9.07 -6.05 3.39
CA LYS A 86 -10.46 -5.60 3.51
C LYS A 86 -11.23 -5.78 2.20
N ARG A 87 -10.64 -5.42 1.07
CA ARG A 87 -11.25 -5.63 -0.26
C ARG A 87 -11.45 -7.11 -0.59
N ALA A 88 -10.51 -7.96 -0.20
CA ALA A 88 -10.64 -9.41 -0.40
C ALA A 88 -11.77 -10.00 0.47
N GLN A 89 -11.90 -9.55 1.72
CA GLN A 89 -13.00 -9.93 2.61
C GLN A 89 -14.35 -9.46 2.08
N GLU A 90 -14.45 -8.22 1.61
CA GLU A 90 -15.65 -7.67 0.98
C GLU A 90 -16.02 -8.45 -0.28
N ALA A 91 -15.05 -8.76 -1.15
CA ALA A 91 -15.29 -9.57 -2.35
C ALA A 91 -15.77 -10.98 -2.01
N LEU A 92 -15.20 -11.61 -0.97
CA LEU A 92 -15.64 -12.92 -0.50
C LEU A 92 -17.07 -12.87 0.04
N ALA A 93 -17.41 -11.86 0.86
CA ALA A 93 -18.76 -11.67 1.39
C ALA A 93 -19.79 -11.46 0.27
N VAL A 94 -19.45 -10.65 -0.74
CA VAL A 94 -20.30 -10.43 -1.92
C VAL A 94 -20.49 -11.75 -2.70
N SER A 95 -19.41 -12.51 -2.90
CA SER A 95 -19.50 -13.81 -3.60
C SER A 95 -20.35 -14.82 -2.82
N GLN A 96 -20.24 -14.87 -1.49
CA GLN A 96 -21.05 -15.76 -0.65
C GLN A 96 -22.52 -15.39 -0.69
N LEU A 97 -22.84 -14.09 -0.62
CA LEU A 97 -24.21 -13.60 -0.73
C LEU A 97 -24.82 -13.98 -2.09
N ALA A 98 -24.07 -13.77 -3.17
CA ALA A 98 -24.52 -14.15 -4.52
C ALA A 98 -24.77 -15.66 -4.65
N GLN A 99 -23.91 -16.50 -4.05
CA GLN A 99 -24.12 -17.95 -4.03
C GLN A 99 -25.37 -18.35 -3.23
N GLN A 100 -25.63 -17.71 -2.09
CA GLN A 100 -26.83 -17.96 -1.29
C GLN A 100 -28.10 -17.56 -2.03
N GLN A 101 -28.08 -16.40 -2.71
CA GLN A 101 -29.21 -15.95 -3.53
C GLN A 101 -29.47 -16.90 -4.69
N ALA A 102 -28.43 -17.32 -5.43
CA ALA A 102 -28.59 -18.27 -6.52
C ALA A 102 -29.09 -19.64 -6.05
N ALA A 103 -28.65 -20.13 -4.88
CA ALA A 103 -29.13 -21.37 -4.30
C ALA A 103 -30.61 -21.28 -3.89
N GLU A 104 -31.02 -20.16 -3.31
CA GLU A 104 -32.42 -19.93 -2.93
C GLU A 104 -33.34 -19.81 -4.16
N GLU A 105 -32.90 -19.09 -5.19
CA GLU A 105 -33.63 -19.00 -6.46
C GLU A 105 -33.78 -20.39 -7.11
N ALA A 106 -32.72 -21.21 -7.08
CA ALA A 106 -32.78 -22.58 -7.58
C ALA A 106 -33.74 -23.46 -6.76
N ARG A 107 -33.79 -23.30 -5.43
CA ARG A 107 -34.73 -23.99 -4.55
C ARG A 107 -36.18 -23.62 -4.89
N ILE A 108 -36.46 -22.33 -5.01
CA ILE A 108 -37.80 -21.83 -5.39
C ILE A 108 -38.20 -22.35 -6.78
N ALA A 109 -37.26 -22.38 -7.74
CA ALA A 109 -37.52 -22.90 -9.08
C ALA A 109 -37.84 -24.41 -9.06
N GLN A 110 -37.12 -25.20 -8.25
CA GLN A 110 -37.40 -26.62 -8.07
C GLN A 110 -38.77 -26.89 -7.43
N GLU A 111 -39.13 -26.14 -6.39
CA GLU A 111 -40.43 -26.27 -5.73
C GLU A 111 -41.59 -25.94 -6.69
N LYS A 112 -41.46 -24.88 -7.49
CA LYS A 112 -42.45 -24.54 -8.52
C LYS A 112 -42.61 -25.65 -9.57
N LEU A 113 -41.50 -26.18 -10.07
CA LEU A 113 -41.52 -27.27 -11.05
C LEU A 113 -42.13 -28.55 -10.47
N ALA A 114 -41.85 -28.86 -9.20
CA ALA A 114 -42.44 -30.01 -8.53
C ALA A 114 -43.96 -29.85 -8.37
N SER A 115 -44.42 -28.67 -7.95
CA SER A 115 -45.85 -28.36 -7.83
C SER A 115 -46.57 -28.44 -9.18
N GLU A 116 -45.94 -27.96 -10.26
CA GLU A 116 -46.50 -28.04 -11.61
C GLU A 116 -46.65 -29.50 -12.07
N ARG A 117 -45.65 -30.34 -11.84
CA ARG A 117 -45.70 -31.78 -12.15
C ARG A 117 -46.76 -32.52 -11.33
N GLU A 118 -46.94 -32.17 -10.06
CA GLU A 118 -48.00 -32.74 -9.23
C GLU A 118 -49.39 -32.38 -9.76
N LEU A 119 -49.60 -31.13 -10.19
CA LEU A 119 -50.85 -30.69 -10.81
C LEU A 119 -51.11 -31.43 -12.13
N GLU A 120 -50.10 -31.58 -12.99
CA GLU A 120 -50.22 -32.35 -14.24
C GLU A 120 -50.59 -33.82 -13.95
N THR A 121 -49.95 -34.43 -12.96
CA THR A 121 -50.23 -35.82 -12.56
C THR A 121 -51.66 -35.97 -12.06
N GLN A 122 -52.12 -35.05 -11.20
CA GLN A 122 -53.50 -35.05 -10.70
C GLN A 122 -54.53 -34.87 -11.83
N CYS A 123 -54.26 -34.00 -12.81
CA CYS A 123 -55.13 -33.85 -13.97
C CYS A 123 -55.23 -35.14 -14.79
N LEU A 124 -54.09 -35.79 -15.06
CA LEU A 124 -54.06 -37.06 -15.79
C LEU A 124 -54.81 -38.17 -15.04
N GLU A 125 -54.61 -38.30 -13.73
CA GLU A 125 -55.34 -39.26 -12.90
C GLU A 125 -56.86 -39.02 -12.95
N MET A 126 -57.27 -37.76 -12.90
CA MET A 126 -58.67 -37.38 -12.96
C MET A 126 -59.28 -37.66 -14.35
N GLU A 127 -58.52 -37.49 -15.43
CA GLU A 127 -58.92 -37.87 -16.79
C GLU A 127 -59.07 -39.39 -16.96
N VAL A 128 -58.12 -40.16 -16.43
CA VAL A 128 -58.17 -41.64 -16.43
C VAL A 128 -59.39 -42.14 -15.67
N TRP A 129 -59.66 -41.59 -14.48
CA TRP A 129 -60.84 -41.92 -13.69
C TRP A 129 -62.15 -41.62 -14.45
N ARG A 130 -62.23 -40.44 -15.12
CA ARG A 130 -63.38 -40.07 -15.96
C ARG A 130 -63.57 -41.05 -17.14
N ALA A 131 -62.49 -41.52 -17.76
CA ALA A 131 -62.56 -42.49 -18.85
C ALA A 131 -63.07 -43.86 -18.38
N GLN A 132 -62.62 -44.35 -17.22
CA GLN A 132 -63.08 -45.61 -16.62
C GLN A 132 -64.56 -45.58 -16.25
N GLN A 133 -65.05 -44.45 -15.69
CA GLN A 133 -66.48 -44.26 -15.39
C GLN A 133 -67.36 -44.34 -16.65
N LYS A 134 -66.93 -43.70 -17.75
CA LYS A 134 -67.64 -43.77 -19.04
C LYS A 134 -67.65 -45.18 -19.65
N SER A 135 -66.57 -45.94 -19.48
CA SER A 135 -66.49 -47.32 -19.96
C SER A 135 -67.37 -48.27 -19.13
N ASN A 136 -67.53 -48.02 -17.83
CA ASN A 136 -68.39 -48.83 -16.97
C ASN A 136 -69.89 -48.53 -17.15
N SER A 137 -70.26 -47.30 -17.56
CA SER A 137 -71.65 -46.94 -17.83
C SER A 137 -72.17 -47.35 -19.21
N THR A 138 -71.31 -47.84 -20.11
CA THR A 138 -71.69 -48.34 -21.45
C THR A 138 -71.89 -49.86 -21.51
N LEU A 139 -71.65 -50.57 -20.40
CA LEU A 139 -71.77 -52.04 -20.27
C LEU A 139 -73.02 -52.50 -19.49
N THR A 140 -73.95 -51.59 -19.18
CA THR A 140 -75.29 -51.84 -18.62
C THR A 140 -76.35 -51.32 -19.57
#